data_AF-A0A963HNI5-F1
#
_entry.id   AF-A0A963HNI5-F1
#
_cell.length_a   1.000
_cell.length_b   1.000
_cell.length_c   1.000
_cell.angle_alpha   90.00
_cell.angle_beta   90.00
_cell.angle_gamma   90.00
#
_symmetry.space_group_name_H-M   'P 1'
#
loop_
_entity.id
_entity.type
_entity.pdbx_description
1 polymer ?
#
loop_
_entity_poly.entity_id
_entity_poly.type
_entity_poly.pdbx_seq_one_letter_code
_entity_poly.pdbx_strand_id
1 'polypeptide(L)' 'MKVTYDANTCIHAGNCVNSLPAVFKVIDGKFVIDQKGASEAEIRQTVASCPSGALRITETDAQ' A
#
# COMPACT_ATOMS: atom_id res chain seq x y z
N MET A 1 2.22 -3.10 -12.32
CA MET A 1 1.52 -3.63 -11.13
C MET A 1 0.48 -2.65 -10.59
N LYS A 2 -0.44 -3.12 -9.72
CA LYS A 2 -1.39 -2.28 -8.98
C LYS A 2 -1.46 -2.73 -7.53
N VAL A 3 -1.41 -1.77 -6.59
CA VAL A 3 -1.62 -2.03 -5.16
C VAL A 3 -3.12 -1.89 -4.83
N THR A 4 -3.64 -2.84 -4.06
CA THR A 4 -5.00 -2.82 -3.52
C THR A 4 -4.98 -2.83 -2.00
N TYR A 5 -6.05 -2.28 -1.42
CA TYR A 5 -6.24 -2.16 0.03
C TYR A 5 -7.62 -2.67 0.41
N ASP A 6 -7.66 -3.57 1.39
CA ASP A 6 -8.90 -4.08 1.99
C ASP A 6 -9.06 -3.53 3.43
N ALA A 7 -10.03 -2.63 3.59
CA ALA A 7 -10.34 -2.01 4.87
C ALA A 7 -10.88 -3.00 5.91
N ASN A 8 -11.55 -4.09 5.51
CA ASN A 8 -12.08 -5.08 6.44
C ASN A 8 -10.97 -5.96 7.03
N THR A 9 -9.87 -6.13 6.30
CA THR A 9 -8.70 -6.91 6.72
C THR A 9 -7.65 -6.03 7.44
N CYS A 10 -7.75 -4.70 7.31
CA CYS A 10 -6.77 -3.78 7.89
C CYS A 10 -6.87 -3.68 9.42
N ILE A 11 -5.78 -4.00 10.12
CA ILE A 11 -5.69 -3.86 11.58
C ILE A 11 -5.04 -2.55 12.05
N HIS A 12 -4.81 -1.61 11.12
CA HIS A 12 -4.20 -0.29 11.40
C HIS A 12 -2.83 -0.36 12.12
N ALA A 13 -1.99 -1.35 11.80
CA ALA A 13 -0.65 -1.50 12.38
C ALA A 13 0.32 -0.34 12.08
N GLY A 14 0.00 0.53 11.11
CA GLY A 14 0.80 1.72 10.80
C GLY A 14 2.03 1.48 9.92
N ASN A 15 2.43 0.23 9.65
CA ASN A 15 3.64 -0.06 8.87
C ASN A 15 3.67 0.62 7.49
N CYS A 16 2.54 0.68 6.78
CA CYS A 16 2.50 1.28 5.45
C CYS A 16 2.71 2.79 5.45
N VAL A 17 1.95 3.52 6.28
CA VAL A 17 2.01 4.98 6.37
C VAL A 17 3.31 5.46 7.02
N ASN A 18 3.89 4.68 7.94
CA ASN A 18 5.13 5.03 8.61
C ASN A 18 6.37 4.72 7.74
N SER A 19 6.36 3.60 6.99
CA SER A 19 7.50 3.21 6.16
C SER A 19 7.56 3.94 4.82
N LEU A 20 6.41 4.24 4.20
CA LEU A 20 6.38 4.85 2.87
C LEU A 20 5.25 5.90 2.72
N PRO A 21 5.30 7.01 3.49
CA PRO A 21 4.25 8.04 3.52
C PRO A 21 4.04 8.76 2.18
N ALA A 22 5.04 8.75 1.28
CA ALA A 22 4.90 9.29 -0.06
C ALA A 22 3.83 8.53 -0.89
N VAL A 23 3.68 7.22 -0.61
CA VAL A 23 2.76 6.31 -1.30
C VAL A 23 1.50 6.08 -0.49
N PHE A 24 1.62 5.68 0.78
CA PHE A 24 0.48 5.35 1.64
C PHE A 24 0.20 6.50 2.60
N LYS A 25 -0.93 7.19 2.43
CA LYS A 25 -1.26 8.38 3.21
C LYS A 25 -2.75 8.47 3.50
N VAL A 26 -3.09 9.05 4.64
CA VAL A 26 -4.47 9.38 4.98
C VAL A 26 -4.67 10.87 4.74
N ILE A 27 -5.58 11.21 3.83
CA ILE A 27 -5.93 12.59 3.49
C ILE A 27 -7.41 12.75 3.76
N ASP A 28 -7.79 13.68 4.64
CA ASP A 28 -9.18 13.94 5.04
C ASP A 28 -9.93 12.67 5.49
N GLY A 29 -9.25 11.82 6.26
CA GLY A 29 -9.80 10.56 6.77
C GLY A 29 -9.91 9.44 5.73
N LYS A 30 -9.46 9.67 4.49
CA LYS A 30 -9.46 8.66 3.42
C LYS A 30 -8.07 8.10 3.21
N PHE A 31 -7.96 6.78 3.12
CA PHE A 31 -6.72 6.12 2.76
C PHE A 31 -6.46 6.25 1.25
N VAL A 32 -5.32 6.84 0.91
CA VAL A 32 -4.88 7.13 -0.46
C VAL A 32 -3.59 6.36 -0.74
N ILE A 33 -3.53 5.74 -1.91
CA ILE A 33 -2.35 5.01 -2.40
C ILE A 33 -1.85 5.68 -3.68
N ASP A 34 -0.71 6.35 -3.57
CA ASP A 34 -0.06 7.08 -4.65
C ASP A 34 1.19 6.33 -5.11
N GLN A 35 1.02 5.39 -6.05
CA GLN A 35 2.10 4.53 -6.53
C GLN A 35 3.21 5.27 -7.30
N LYS A 36 3.05 6.58 -7.55
CA LYS A 36 4.10 7.42 -8.14
C LYS A 36 5.07 7.98 -7.10
N GLY A 37 4.76 7.84 -5.80
CA GLY A 37 5.54 8.41 -4.71
C GLY A 37 6.84 7.66 -4.38
N ALA A 38 7.08 6.48 -4.97
CA ALA A 38 8.28 5.68 -4.74
C ALA A 38 8.54 4.69 -5.88
N SER A 39 9.66 3.98 -5.84
CA SER A 39 9.96 2.91 -6.78
C SER A 39 9.09 1.67 -6.56
N GLU A 40 8.95 0.84 -7.59
CA GLU A 40 8.18 -0.41 -7.50
C GLU A 40 8.71 -1.33 -6.39
N ALA A 41 10.03 -1.40 -6.23
CA ALA A 41 10.69 -2.23 -5.22
C ALA A 41 10.33 -1.79 -3.79
N GLU A 42 10.36 -0.48 -3.50
CA GLU A 42 10.00 0.06 -2.19
C GLU A 42 8.52 -0.18 -1.87
N ILE A 43 7.65 -0.05 -2.87
CA ILE A 43 6.22 -0.34 -2.73
C ILE A 43 6.02 -1.82 -2.41
N ARG A 44 6.67 -2.73 -3.15
CA ARG A 44 6.62 -4.18 -2.92
C ARG A 44 7.07 -4.54 -1.51
N GLN A 45 8.19 -3.97 -1.05
CA GLN A 45 8.71 -4.19 0.30
C GLN A 45 7.73 -3.71 1.39
N THR A 46 7.12 -2.54 1.17
CA THR A 46 6.16 -1.97 2.13
C THR A 46 4.87 -2.79 2.18
N VAL A 47 4.37 -3.24 1.03
CA VAL A 47 3.20 -4.14 0.96
C VAL A 47 3.48 -5.46 1.68
N ALA A 48 4.65 -6.06 1.48
CA ALA A 48 5.06 -7.29 2.16
C ALA A 48 5.17 -7.14 3.69
N SER A 49 5.39 -5.91 4.17
CA SER A 49 5.47 -5.60 5.61
C SER A 49 4.09 -5.42 6.27
N CYS A 50 2.99 -5.58 5.53
CA CYS A 50 1.63 -5.51 6.07
C CYS A 50 1.28 -6.81 6.82
N PRO A 51 1.18 -6.81 8.16
CA PRO A 51 1.05 -8.03 8.93
C PRO A 51 -0.32 -8.72 8.77
N SER A 52 -1.36 -7.95 8.41
CA SER A 52 -2.71 -8.52 8.19
C SER A 52 -2.95 -8.96 6.76
N GLY A 53 -2.05 -8.65 5.82
CA GLY A 53 -2.26 -8.91 4.39
C GLY A 53 -3.38 -8.06 3.75
N ALA A 54 -3.74 -6.94 4.38
CA ALA A 54 -4.71 -5.98 3.84
C ALA A 54 -4.20 -5.25 2.59
N LEU A 55 -2.89 -5.11 2.44
CA LEU A 55 -2.25 -4.60 1.22
C LEU A 55 -1.86 -5.77 0.33
N ARG A 56 -2.23 -5.70 -0.95
CA ARG A 56 -1.88 -6.72 -1.95
C ARG A 56 -1.40 -6.07 -3.23
N ILE A 57 -0.59 -6.80 -3.97
CA ILE A 57 -0.15 -6.42 -5.32
C ILE A 57 -0.77 -7.37 -6.31
N THR A 58 -1.37 -6.80 -7.34
CA THR A 58 -1.80 -7.52 -8.53
C THR A 58 -0.90 -7.12 -9.68
N GLU A 59 -0.28 -8.09 -10.34
CA GLU A 59 0.41 -7.86 -11.60
C GLU A 59 -0.64 -7.54 -12.65
N THR A 60 -0.65 -6.30 -13.13
CA THR A 60 -1.41 -5.94 -14.31
C THR A 60 -0.51 -6.31 -15.49
N ASP A 61 -0.63 -7.56 -15.95
CA ASP A 61 -0.17 -7.96 -17.28
C ASP A 61 -1.05 -7.21 -18.29
N ALA A 62 -0.55 -6.07 -18.76
CA ALA A 62 -1.11 -5.44 -19.94
C ALA A 62 -0.49 -6.18 -21.14
N GLN A 63 -1.24 -7.15 -21.66
CA GLN A 63 -1.09 -7.66 -23.01
C GLN A 63 -1.24 -6.54 -24.05
#